data_AF-A0A117LBH2-F1
#
_entry.id   AF-A0A117LBH2-F1
#
_cell.length_a   1.000
_cell.length_b   1.000
_cell.length_c   1.000
_cell.angle_alpha   90.00
_cell.angle_beta   90.00
_cell.angle_gamma   90.00
#
_symmetry.space_group_name_H-M   'P 1'
#
loop_
_entity.id
_entity.type
_entity.pdbx_description
1 polymer ?
#
loop_
_entity_poly.entity_id
_entity_poly.type
_entity_poly.pdbx_seq_one_letter_code
_entity_poly.pdbx_strand_id
1 'polypeptide(L)'
;MELTLIFLTSFLIAMSGAMMPGPMLAVTVKESLQEGWPAGVFISIGHGLTEVLLIGLFVLGLGRVLQAQWISAVVGVAGGLVLLLMGFNIITGVVKGKQDLALTGEGVSGTGGGCHQQSAFWRILGAGIVVSMANPTWIIWWLTIGMLYVTQALKFGWVGIGLFYSGHFLADFAWYVLVAVLIATGKKFLSVPVYRWIMAVCGLLVVVLALLFTFQGFQAAVQLF
;
A
#
# COMPACT_ATOMS: atom_id res chain seq x y z
N MET A 1 -0.18 -28.07 -15.62
CA MET A 1 1.07 -27.31 -15.89
C MET A 1 0.78 -25.83 -16.10
N GLU A 2 -0.12 -25.44 -17.01
CA GLU A 2 -0.46 -24.02 -17.26
C GLU A 2 -1.00 -23.26 -16.02
N LEU A 3 -1.95 -23.84 -15.28
CA LEU A 3 -2.57 -23.20 -14.10
C LEU A 3 -1.58 -22.94 -12.95
N THR A 4 -0.69 -23.89 -12.69
CA THR A 4 0.38 -23.74 -11.69
C THR A 4 1.35 -22.63 -12.08
N LEU A 5 1.64 -22.50 -13.37
CA LEU A 5 2.54 -21.47 -13.89
C LEU A 5 1.93 -20.07 -13.75
N ILE A 6 0.61 -19.91 -13.93
CA ILE A 6 -0.09 -18.65 -13.64
C ILE A 6 0.10 -18.23 -12.19
N PHE A 7 -0.12 -19.15 -11.24
CA PHE A 7 0.07 -18.86 -9.83
C PHE A 7 1.54 -18.47 -9.52
N LEU A 8 2.51 -19.29 -9.98
CA LEU A 8 3.92 -19.07 -9.67
C LEU A 8 4.47 -17.79 -10.29
N THR A 9 4.15 -17.52 -11.56
CA THR A 9 4.61 -16.29 -12.23
C THR A 9 3.94 -15.05 -11.65
N SER A 10 2.65 -15.14 -11.30
CA SER A 10 1.94 -14.08 -10.58
C SER A 10 2.62 -13.78 -9.25
N PHE A 11 2.90 -14.81 -8.44
CA PHE A 11 3.58 -14.67 -7.16
C PHE A 11 4.96 -14.02 -7.30
N LEU A 12 5.80 -14.50 -8.23
CA LEU A 12 7.16 -13.97 -8.40
C LEU A 12 7.17 -12.51 -8.86
N ILE A 13 6.29 -12.14 -9.79
CA ILE A 13 6.20 -10.76 -10.28
C ILE A 13 5.63 -9.85 -9.19
N ALA A 14 4.56 -10.28 -8.51
CA ALA A 14 3.97 -9.53 -7.40
C ALA A 14 4.99 -9.30 -6.29
N MET A 15 5.76 -10.33 -5.91
CA MET A 15 6.83 -10.21 -4.92
C MET A 15 7.86 -9.16 -5.31
N SER A 16 8.26 -9.11 -6.59
CA SER A 16 9.20 -8.09 -7.07
C SER A 16 8.62 -6.66 -6.97
N GLY A 17 7.32 -6.51 -7.19
CA GLY A 17 6.60 -5.25 -7.05
C GLY A 17 6.47 -4.82 -5.58
N ALA A 18 6.05 -5.74 -4.72
CA ALA A 18 5.88 -5.52 -3.29
C ALA A 18 7.18 -5.07 -2.59
N MET A 19 8.32 -5.65 -3.03
CA MET A 19 9.66 -5.34 -2.51
C MET A 19 10.18 -3.96 -2.93
N MET A 20 9.57 -3.32 -3.95
CA MET A 20 9.99 -1.99 -4.38
C MET A 20 9.69 -0.96 -3.27
N PRO A 21 10.67 -0.12 -2.88
CA PRO A 21 10.45 0.90 -1.86
C PRO A 21 9.42 1.91 -2.36
N GLY A 22 8.37 2.15 -1.57
CA GLY A 22 7.27 3.02 -1.96
C GLY A 22 6.39 3.44 -0.78
N PRO A 23 5.27 4.14 -1.06
CA PRO A 23 4.41 4.69 -0.01
C PRO A 23 3.78 3.59 0.86
N MET A 24 3.47 2.44 0.25
CA MET A 24 2.89 1.31 0.97
C MET A 24 3.87 0.75 2.01
N LEU A 25 5.14 0.56 1.63
CA LEU A 25 6.18 0.14 2.58
C LEU A 25 6.37 1.14 3.73
N ALA A 26 6.40 2.44 3.43
CA ALA A 26 6.55 3.48 4.45
C ALA A 26 5.38 3.48 5.46
N VAL A 27 4.16 3.29 4.99
CA VAL A 27 2.97 3.17 5.85
C VAL A 27 2.99 1.86 6.63
N THR A 28 3.40 0.73 6.03
CA THR A 28 3.57 -0.54 6.74
C THR A 28 4.58 -0.41 7.88
N VAL A 29 5.73 0.22 7.65
CA VAL A 29 6.72 0.46 8.71
C VAL A 29 6.14 1.31 9.82
N LYS A 30 5.50 2.45 9.49
CA LYS A 30 4.82 3.32 10.46
C LYS A 30 3.82 2.55 11.33
N GLU A 31 2.87 1.88 10.69
CA GLU A 31 1.77 1.24 11.40
C GLU A 31 2.28 0.05 12.21
N SER A 32 3.32 -0.66 11.74
CA SER A 32 3.95 -1.76 12.49
C SER A 32 4.72 -1.28 13.72
N LEU A 33 5.36 -0.11 13.61
CA LEU A 33 6.00 0.55 14.73
C LEU A 33 4.99 0.95 15.82
N GLN A 34 3.80 1.41 15.43
CA GLN A 34 2.75 1.89 16.34
C GLN A 34 1.90 0.74 16.91
N GLU A 35 1.33 -0.09 16.04
CA GLU A 35 0.28 -1.09 16.37
C GLU A 35 0.81 -2.54 16.37
N GLY A 36 2.09 -2.74 16.02
CA GLY A 36 2.73 -4.06 16.00
C GLY A 36 2.49 -4.85 14.70
N TRP A 37 2.86 -6.14 14.73
CA TRP A 37 2.84 -6.99 13.53
C TRP A 37 1.45 -7.15 12.85
N PRO A 38 0.29 -7.08 13.56
CA PRO A 38 -1.00 -7.17 12.89
C PRO A 38 -1.23 -6.05 11.86
N ALA A 39 -0.49 -4.94 11.96
CA ALA A 39 -0.56 -3.88 10.98
C ALA A 39 -0.30 -4.37 9.54
N GLY A 40 0.67 -5.28 9.35
CA GLY A 40 0.96 -5.87 8.05
C GLY A 40 -0.21 -6.69 7.49
N VAL A 41 -0.93 -7.42 8.35
CA VAL A 41 -2.11 -8.20 7.96
C VAL A 41 -3.23 -7.27 7.47
N PHE A 42 -3.58 -6.26 8.25
CA PHE A 42 -4.68 -5.35 7.91
C PHE A 42 -4.36 -4.46 6.70
N ILE A 43 -3.10 -4.01 6.55
CA ILE A 43 -2.65 -3.32 5.34
C ILE A 43 -2.82 -4.21 4.12
N SER A 44 -2.34 -5.45 4.20
CA SER A 44 -2.41 -6.39 3.07
C SER A 44 -3.86 -6.69 2.70
N ILE A 45 -4.76 -6.84 3.67
CA ILE A 45 -6.20 -7.00 3.40
C ILE A 45 -6.77 -5.77 2.70
N GLY A 46 -6.47 -4.56 3.19
CA GLY A 46 -6.92 -3.33 2.53
C GLY A 46 -6.39 -3.19 1.10
N HIS A 47 -5.13 -3.56 0.87
CA HIS A 47 -4.51 -3.65 -0.43
C HIS A 47 -5.25 -4.63 -1.35
N GLY A 48 -5.40 -5.89 -0.92
CA GLY A 48 -6.07 -6.94 -1.67
C GLY A 48 -7.53 -6.62 -2.00
N LEU A 49 -8.26 -5.94 -1.10
CA LEU A 49 -9.62 -5.47 -1.41
C LEU A 49 -9.64 -4.47 -2.58
N THR A 50 -8.63 -3.61 -2.65
CA THR A 50 -8.47 -2.64 -3.75
C THR A 50 -8.13 -3.35 -5.06
N GLU A 51 -7.32 -4.41 -4.99
CA GLU A 51 -6.99 -5.28 -6.14
C GLU A 51 -8.21 -6.02 -6.66
N VAL A 52 -9.00 -6.63 -5.79
CA VAL A 52 -10.23 -7.33 -6.17
C VAL A 52 -11.19 -6.38 -6.89
N LEU A 53 -11.34 -5.16 -6.39
CA LEU A 53 -12.14 -4.13 -7.06
C LEU A 53 -11.61 -3.87 -8.48
N LEU A 54 -10.30 -3.67 -8.62
CA LEU A 54 -9.67 -3.37 -9.91
C LEU A 54 -9.74 -4.53 -10.90
N ILE A 55 -9.50 -5.77 -10.44
CA ILE A 55 -9.70 -6.99 -11.23
C ILE A 55 -11.16 -7.07 -11.70
N GLY A 56 -12.12 -6.77 -10.83
CA GLY A 56 -13.54 -6.69 -11.19
C GLY A 56 -13.80 -5.71 -12.33
N LEU A 57 -13.22 -4.51 -12.27
CA LEU A 57 -13.33 -3.51 -13.35
C LEU A 57 -12.72 -4.02 -14.67
N PHE A 58 -11.61 -4.76 -14.61
CA PHE A 58 -11.01 -5.35 -15.81
C PHE A 58 -11.87 -6.44 -16.42
N VAL A 59 -12.45 -7.31 -15.60
CA VAL A 59 -13.37 -8.36 -16.06
C VAL A 59 -14.63 -7.76 -16.70
N LEU A 60 -15.10 -6.60 -16.24
CA LEU A 60 -16.19 -5.85 -16.86
C LEU A 60 -15.80 -5.12 -18.17
N GLY A 61 -14.54 -5.23 -18.60
CA GLY A 61 -14.05 -4.62 -19.84
C GLY A 61 -13.70 -3.14 -19.73
N LEU A 62 -13.64 -2.59 -18.52
CA LEU A 62 -13.32 -1.17 -18.29
C LEU A 62 -11.82 -0.85 -18.41
N GLY A 63 -10.98 -1.83 -18.73
CA GLY A 63 -9.53 -1.64 -18.88
C GLY A 63 -9.15 -0.52 -19.86
N ARG A 64 -9.82 -0.43 -21.01
CA ARG A 64 -9.57 0.65 -22.00
C ARG A 64 -9.91 2.04 -21.46
N VAL A 65 -10.98 2.14 -20.66
CA VAL A 65 -11.37 3.41 -20.02
C VAL A 65 -10.32 3.80 -18.99
N LEU A 66 -9.84 2.83 -18.22
CA LEU A 66 -8.84 3.06 -17.18
C LEU A 66 -7.43 3.37 -17.74
N GLN A 67 -7.13 2.97 -18.97
CA GLN A 67 -5.88 3.31 -19.66
C GLN A 67 -5.91 4.69 -20.33
N ALA A 68 -7.03 5.42 -20.28
CA ALA A 68 -7.12 6.74 -20.88
C ALA A 68 -6.15 7.72 -20.19
N GLN A 69 -5.50 8.58 -20.98
CA GLN A 69 -4.46 9.50 -20.48
C GLN A 69 -4.96 10.44 -19.35
N TRP A 70 -6.25 10.78 -19.34
CA TRP A 70 -6.87 11.57 -18.27
C TRP A 70 -6.90 10.82 -16.93
N ILE A 71 -6.97 9.48 -16.90
CA ILE A 71 -6.89 8.68 -15.67
C ILE A 71 -5.52 8.89 -15.02
N SER A 72 -4.44 8.79 -15.81
CA SER A 72 -3.07 9.00 -15.32
C SER A 72 -2.87 10.41 -14.76
N ALA A 73 -3.46 11.43 -15.41
CA ALA A 73 -3.43 12.80 -14.91
C ALA A 73 -4.17 12.94 -13.55
N VAL A 74 -5.39 12.42 -13.46
CA VAL A 74 -6.20 12.46 -12.23
C VAL A 74 -5.52 11.69 -11.11
N VAL A 75 -5.06 10.48 -11.38
CA VAL A 75 -4.38 9.62 -10.40
C VAL A 75 -3.08 10.26 -9.93
N GLY A 76 -2.27 10.82 -10.83
CA GLY A 76 -1.02 11.49 -10.49
C GLY A 76 -1.24 12.69 -9.57
N VAL A 77 -2.19 13.57 -9.91
CA VAL A 77 -2.49 14.77 -9.12
C VAL A 77 -3.22 14.43 -7.83
N ALA A 78 -4.37 13.74 -7.89
CA ALA A 78 -5.18 13.45 -6.71
C ALA A 78 -4.48 12.48 -5.76
N GLY A 79 -3.88 11.41 -6.30
CA GLY A 79 -3.09 10.45 -5.52
C GLY A 79 -1.85 11.11 -4.91
N GLY A 80 -1.14 11.93 -5.69
CA GLY A 80 -0.03 12.74 -5.20
C GLY A 80 -0.44 13.65 -4.04
N LEU A 81 -1.57 14.36 -4.13
CA LEU A 81 -2.08 15.20 -3.03
C LEU A 81 -2.42 14.39 -1.78
N VAL A 82 -3.08 13.23 -1.93
CA VAL A 82 -3.40 12.35 -0.79
C VAL A 82 -2.12 11.87 -0.11
N LEU A 83 -1.14 11.41 -0.90
CA LEU A 83 0.16 10.98 -0.37
C LEU A 83 0.90 12.15 0.30
N LEU A 84 0.80 13.36 -0.25
CA LEU A 84 1.42 14.55 0.33
C LEU A 84 0.86 14.83 1.73
N LEU A 85 -0.47 14.78 1.88
CA LEU A 85 -1.14 14.91 3.17
C LEU A 85 -0.70 13.82 4.15
N MET A 86 -0.59 12.58 3.68
CA MET A 86 -0.12 11.47 4.51
C MET A 86 1.32 11.68 4.98
N GLY A 87 2.23 12.05 4.06
CA GLY A 87 3.63 12.33 4.38
C GLY A 87 3.78 13.46 5.39
N PHE A 88 3.05 14.57 5.22
CA PHE A 88 3.03 15.67 6.18
C PHE A 88 2.48 15.25 7.55
N ASN A 89 1.43 14.43 7.59
CA ASN A 89 0.90 13.90 8.85
C ASN A 89 1.93 13.03 9.60
N ILE A 90 2.75 12.27 8.87
CA ILE A 90 3.84 11.49 9.47
C ILE A 90 4.90 12.42 10.07
N ILE A 91 5.39 13.38 9.29
CA ILE A 91 6.45 14.31 9.71
C ILE A 91 5.98 15.16 10.90
N THR A 92 4.78 15.73 10.85
CA THR A 92 4.23 16.54 11.94
C THR A 92 3.99 15.71 13.21
N GLY A 93 3.68 14.42 13.07
CA GLY A 93 3.60 13.48 14.19
C GLY A 93 4.94 13.29 14.91
N VAL A 94 6.05 13.25 14.14
CA VAL A 94 7.42 13.17 14.70
C VAL A 94 7.78 14.46 15.42
N VAL A 95 7.56 15.62 14.79
CA VAL A 95 7.90 16.94 15.37
C VAL A 95 7.13 17.21 16.67
N LYS A 96 5.85 16.80 16.74
CA LYS A 96 5.00 17.01 17.92
C LYS A 96 5.24 15.98 19.04
N GLY A 97 6.18 15.05 18.89
CA GLY A 97 6.47 14.01 19.89
C GLY A 97 5.34 12.98 20.11
N LYS A 98 4.26 13.00 19.32
CA LYS A 98 3.15 12.03 19.41
C LYS A 98 3.60 10.58 19.17
N GLN A 99 4.72 10.45 18.47
CA GLN A 99 5.40 9.21 18.09
C GLN A 99 6.13 8.58 19.29
N ASP A 100 6.53 9.35 20.30
CA ASP A 100 7.25 8.84 21.48
C ASP A 100 6.33 8.07 22.43
N LEU A 101 5.10 8.56 22.60
CA LEU A 101 4.06 7.91 23.41
C LEU A 101 3.70 6.52 22.87
N ALA A 102 3.83 6.32 21.55
CA ALA A 102 3.62 5.02 20.91
C ALA A 102 4.77 4.03 21.16
N LEU A 103 5.98 4.54 21.45
CA LEU A 103 7.11 3.72 21.85
C LEU A 103 7.13 3.39 23.34
N THR A 104 6.87 4.38 24.21
CA THR A 104 6.96 4.19 25.67
C THR A 104 5.75 3.45 26.24
N GLY A 105 4.67 3.29 25.46
CA GLY A 105 3.45 2.62 25.90
C GLY A 105 2.68 3.41 26.96
N GLU A 106 3.06 4.66 27.23
CA GLU A 106 2.41 5.53 28.21
C GLU A 106 1.07 6.09 27.71
N GLY A 107 0.75 5.91 26.42
CA GLY A 107 -0.59 6.10 25.90
C GLY A 107 -1.46 4.86 26.11
N VAL A 108 -2.41 4.95 27.05
CA VAL A 108 -3.49 3.98 27.33
C VAL A 108 -3.15 2.88 28.37
N SER A 109 -2.73 3.30 29.56
CA SER A 109 -3.12 2.60 30.80
C SER A 109 -4.51 3.10 31.21
N GLY A 110 -5.57 2.60 30.56
CA GLY A 110 -6.94 2.97 30.86
C GLY A 110 -7.96 2.00 30.25
N THR A 111 -8.29 0.95 30.99
CA THR A 111 -9.59 0.22 31.04
C THR A 111 -10.57 0.41 29.86
N GLY A 112 -10.17 0.05 28.63
CA GLY A 112 -11.04 0.12 27.43
C GLY A 112 -10.52 -0.63 26.19
N GLY A 113 -9.62 -1.60 26.37
CA GLY A 113 -8.75 -2.17 25.32
C GLY A 113 -9.42 -2.76 24.07
N GLY A 114 -10.69 -3.19 24.14
CA GLY A 114 -11.37 -3.79 22.99
C GLY A 114 -11.76 -2.78 21.90
N CYS A 115 -12.28 -1.61 22.28
CA CYS A 115 -12.83 -0.64 21.34
C CYS A 115 -11.71 0.17 20.64
N HIS A 116 -10.65 0.52 21.38
CA HIS A 116 -9.49 1.24 20.84
C HIS A 116 -8.70 0.39 19.83
N GLN A 117 -8.42 -0.88 20.16
CA GLN A 117 -7.69 -1.80 19.28
C GLN A 117 -8.45 -2.09 17.98
N GLN A 118 -9.77 -2.32 18.07
CA GLN A 118 -10.59 -2.55 16.89
C GLN A 118 -10.64 -1.32 15.98
N SER A 119 -10.74 -0.11 16.55
CA SER A 119 -10.69 1.14 15.77
C SER A 119 -9.36 1.35 15.04
N ALA A 120 -8.24 0.93 15.64
CA ALA A 120 -6.93 1.01 15.03
C ALA A 120 -6.80 0.10 13.80
N PHE A 121 -7.29 -1.14 13.89
CA PHE A 121 -7.23 -2.08 12.76
C PHE A 121 -8.07 -1.65 11.56
N TRP A 122 -9.26 -1.09 11.78
CA TRP A 122 -10.07 -0.51 10.70
C TRP A 122 -9.37 0.69 10.03
N ARG A 123 -8.72 1.54 10.83
CA ARG A 123 -7.91 2.66 10.32
C ARG A 123 -6.73 2.15 9.48
N ILE A 124 -6.05 1.10 9.91
CA ILE A 124 -4.91 0.50 9.21
C ILE A 124 -5.36 -0.14 7.89
N LEU A 125 -6.47 -0.88 7.90
CA LEU A 125 -7.07 -1.44 6.69
C LEU A 125 -7.44 -0.32 5.70
N GLY A 126 -8.09 0.74 6.19
CA GLY A 126 -8.40 1.92 5.40
C GLY A 126 -7.13 2.59 4.84
N ALA A 127 -6.04 2.63 5.59
CA ALA A 127 -4.76 3.14 5.10
C ALA A 127 -4.21 2.27 3.95
N GLY A 128 -4.33 0.94 4.02
CA GLY A 128 -4.00 0.04 2.92
C GLY A 128 -4.80 0.36 1.65
N ILE A 129 -6.11 0.57 1.77
CA ILE A 129 -6.97 0.97 0.64
C ILE A 129 -6.53 2.31 0.06
N VAL A 130 -6.46 3.35 0.92
CA VAL A 130 -6.18 4.72 0.50
C VAL A 130 -4.81 4.82 -0.15
N VAL A 131 -3.77 4.21 0.42
CA VAL A 131 -2.42 4.23 -0.16
C VAL A 131 -2.38 3.53 -1.51
N SER A 132 -3.08 2.40 -1.65
CA SER A 132 -3.12 1.66 -2.92
C SER A 132 -3.75 2.51 -4.03
N MET A 133 -4.92 3.10 -3.74
CA MET A 133 -5.63 3.97 -4.68
C MET A 133 -4.88 5.29 -4.97
N ALA A 134 -4.16 5.82 -3.98
CA ALA A 134 -3.41 7.06 -4.12
C ALA A 134 -2.04 6.86 -4.76
N ASN A 135 -1.59 5.62 -4.97
CA ASN A 135 -0.27 5.32 -5.52
C ASN A 135 -0.32 5.13 -7.05
N PRO A 136 0.16 6.11 -7.85
CA PRO A 136 0.12 6.02 -9.30
C PRO A 136 0.96 4.87 -9.85
N THR A 137 2.06 4.47 -9.19
CA THR A 137 2.87 3.35 -9.69
C THR A 137 2.12 2.03 -9.57
N TRP A 138 1.35 1.83 -8.50
CA TRP A 138 0.49 0.66 -8.32
C TRP A 138 -0.61 0.64 -9.38
N ILE A 139 -1.26 1.78 -9.64
CA ILE A 139 -2.29 1.89 -10.68
C ILE A 139 -1.71 1.59 -12.06
N ILE A 140 -0.58 2.22 -12.43
CA ILE A 140 0.08 2.00 -13.73
C ILE A 140 0.52 0.54 -13.88
N TRP A 141 1.05 -0.07 -12.83
CA TRP A 141 1.41 -1.49 -12.83
C TRP A 141 0.20 -2.38 -13.13
N TRP A 142 -0.94 -2.14 -12.46
CA TRP A 142 -2.16 -2.90 -12.71
C TRP A 142 -2.75 -2.64 -14.10
N LEU A 143 -2.67 -1.41 -14.61
CA LEU A 143 -3.15 -1.08 -15.96
C LEU A 143 -2.29 -1.67 -17.08
N THR A 144 -1.07 -2.10 -16.76
CA THR A 144 -0.12 -2.68 -17.72
C THR A 144 0.01 -4.18 -17.48
N ILE A 145 0.87 -4.57 -16.56
CA ILE A 145 1.20 -5.97 -16.25
C ILE A 145 -0.01 -6.67 -15.65
N GLY A 146 -0.68 -6.07 -14.67
CA GLY A 146 -1.85 -6.68 -14.03
C GLY A 146 -2.97 -7.02 -15.02
N MET A 147 -3.34 -6.08 -15.90
CA MET A 147 -4.36 -6.27 -16.92
C MET A 147 -3.97 -7.35 -17.93
N LEU A 148 -2.70 -7.40 -18.34
CA LEU A 148 -2.19 -8.45 -19.21
C LEU A 148 -2.36 -9.83 -18.55
N TYR A 149 -1.99 -9.97 -17.28
CA TYR A 149 -2.14 -11.21 -16.54
C TYR A 149 -3.60 -11.60 -16.32
N VAL A 150 -4.48 -10.66 -15.98
CA VAL A 150 -5.93 -10.92 -15.85
C VAL A 150 -6.50 -11.39 -17.19
N THR A 151 -6.11 -10.78 -18.30
CA THR A 151 -6.55 -11.19 -19.64
C THR A 151 -6.07 -12.59 -20.01
N GLN A 152 -4.83 -12.95 -19.63
CA GLN A 152 -4.32 -14.30 -19.82
C GLN A 152 -5.03 -15.31 -18.93
N ALA A 153 -5.26 -14.97 -17.66
CA ALA A 153 -5.94 -15.80 -16.68
C ALA A 153 -7.41 -16.08 -17.07
N LEU A 154 -8.09 -15.09 -17.67
CA LEU A 154 -9.45 -15.22 -18.18
C LEU A 154 -9.61 -16.32 -19.24
N LYS A 155 -8.56 -16.70 -19.95
CA LYS A 155 -8.59 -17.85 -20.90
C LYS A 155 -8.87 -19.18 -20.21
N PHE A 156 -8.62 -19.26 -18.89
CA PHE A 156 -8.91 -20.41 -18.04
C PHE A 156 -10.15 -20.19 -17.15
N GLY A 157 -10.96 -19.18 -17.45
CA GLY A 157 -12.16 -18.80 -16.70
C GLY A 157 -11.86 -18.33 -15.28
N TRP A 158 -12.84 -18.47 -14.39
CA TRP A 158 -12.75 -18.02 -13.00
C TRP A 158 -11.65 -18.70 -12.20
N VAL A 159 -11.32 -19.96 -12.53
CA VAL A 159 -10.23 -20.70 -11.89
C VAL A 159 -8.88 -20.04 -12.18
N GLY A 160 -8.66 -19.60 -13.42
CA GLY A 160 -7.45 -18.87 -13.80
C GLY A 160 -7.30 -17.57 -13.04
N ILE A 161 -8.38 -16.76 -12.95
CA ILE A 161 -8.37 -15.50 -12.19
C ILE A 161 -8.08 -15.76 -10.70
N GLY A 162 -8.74 -16.77 -10.12
CA GLY A 162 -8.52 -17.14 -8.71
C GLY A 162 -7.07 -17.55 -8.42
N LEU A 163 -6.45 -18.32 -9.31
CA LEU A 163 -5.03 -18.70 -9.18
C LEU A 163 -4.07 -17.53 -9.40
N PHE A 164 -4.37 -16.66 -10.37
CA PHE A 164 -3.59 -15.44 -10.58
C PHE A 164 -3.64 -14.54 -9.33
N TYR A 165 -4.85 -14.23 -8.85
CA TYR A 165 -5.03 -13.33 -7.72
C TYR A 165 -4.50 -13.93 -6.42
N SER A 166 -4.72 -15.22 -6.15
CA SER A 166 -4.15 -15.86 -4.96
C SER A 166 -2.62 -15.85 -4.97
N GLY A 167 -1.98 -16.07 -6.12
CA GLY A 167 -0.53 -15.94 -6.25
C GLY A 167 -0.05 -14.51 -6.00
N HIS A 168 -0.75 -13.53 -6.58
CA HIS A 168 -0.44 -12.10 -6.43
C HIS A 168 -0.56 -11.66 -4.96
N PHE A 169 -1.76 -11.80 -4.41
CA PHE A 169 -2.10 -11.41 -3.05
C PHE A 169 -1.21 -12.11 -2.01
N LEU A 170 -0.87 -13.39 -2.22
CA LEU A 170 0.01 -14.11 -1.29
C LEU A 170 1.42 -13.51 -1.27
N ALA A 171 1.92 -12.98 -2.38
CA ALA A 171 3.21 -12.32 -2.42
C ALA A 171 3.18 -11.00 -1.65
N ASP A 172 2.18 -10.15 -1.88
CA ASP A 172 2.02 -8.88 -1.15
C ASP A 172 1.82 -9.15 0.34
N PHE A 173 0.96 -10.10 0.67
CA PHE A 173 0.68 -10.52 2.04
C PHE A 173 1.95 -11.04 2.72
N ALA A 174 2.67 -11.95 2.08
CA ALA A 174 3.91 -12.51 2.64
C ALA A 174 4.95 -11.42 2.90
N TRP A 175 5.13 -10.50 1.93
CA TRP A 175 6.10 -9.42 2.07
C TRP A 175 5.72 -8.42 3.16
N TYR A 176 4.50 -7.87 3.15
CA TYR A 176 4.11 -6.84 4.10
C TYR A 176 3.93 -7.39 5.52
N VAL A 177 3.49 -8.64 5.67
CA VAL A 177 3.49 -9.30 6.99
C VAL A 177 4.92 -9.56 7.46
N LEU A 178 5.83 -10.01 6.59
CA LEU A 178 7.24 -10.20 6.95
C LEU A 178 7.86 -8.89 7.44
N VAL A 179 7.70 -7.80 6.67
CA VAL A 179 8.18 -6.47 7.06
C VAL A 179 7.57 -6.05 8.40
N ALA A 180 6.25 -6.22 8.57
CA ALA A 180 5.58 -5.84 9.81
C ALA A 180 6.11 -6.62 11.02
N VAL A 181 6.35 -7.93 10.87
CA VAL A 181 6.94 -8.77 11.92
C VAL A 181 8.36 -8.32 12.24
N LEU A 182 9.21 -8.10 11.24
CA LEU A 182 10.60 -7.63 11.44
C LEU A 182 10.64 -6.29 12.17
N ILE A 183 9.80 -5.34 11.76
CA ILE A 183 9.71 -4.02 12.39
C ILE A 183 9.15 -4.12 13.81
N ALA A 184 8.06 -4.85 14.01
CA ALA A 184 7.41 -4.97 15.32
C ALA A 184 8.27 -5.74 16.34
N THR A 185 9.04 -6.74 15.90
CA THR A 185 9.95 -7.48 16.78
C THR A 185 11.26 -6.72 17.02
N GLY A 186 11.72 -5.96 16.03
CA GLY A 186 12.91 -5.11 16.12
C GLY A 186 12.69 -3.85 16.96
N LYS A 187 11.45 -3.32 17.05
CA LYS A 187 11.16 -2.04 17.70
C LYS A 187 11.59 -1.96 19.16
N LYS A 188 11.61 -3.09 19.89
CA LYS A 188 12.05 -3.17 21.29
C LYS A 188 13.53 -2.81 21.50
N PHE A 189 14.33 -2.83 20.44
CA PHE A 189 15.74 -2.46 20.46
C PHE A 189 15.99 -1.02 19.98
N LEU A 190 14.94 -0.29 19.59
CA LEU A 190 15.06 1.07 19.09
C LEU A 190 15.03 2.07 20.25
N SER A 191 16.00 2.98 20.26
CA SER A 191 15.91 4.17 21.10
C SER A 191 14.95 5.19 20.49
N VAL A 192 14.39 6.08 21.32
CA VAL A 192 13.46 7.14 20.87
C VAL A 192 14.04 7.98 19.71
N PRO A 193 15.33 8.40 19.72
CA PRO A 193 15.91 9.12 18.59
C PRO A 193 15.93 8.31 17.28
N VAL A 194 16.26 7.01 17.34
CA VAL A 194 16.31 6.15 16.15
C VAL A 194 14.92 5.95 15.57
N TYR A 195 13.91 5.72 16.42
CA TYR A 195 12.53 5.61 16.00
C TYR A 195 12.01 6.88 15.31
N ARG A 196 12.26 8.05 15.91
CA ARG A 196 11.92 9.34 15.30
C ARG A 196 12.59 9.52 13.94
N TRP A 197 13.84 9.08 13.81
CA TRP A 197 14.57 9.15 12.53
C TRP A 197 13.95 8.25 11.47
N ILE A 198 13.65 6.98 11.79
CA ILE A 198 12.95 6.06 10.87
C ILE A 198 11.63 6.66 10.40
N MET A 199 10.83 7.18 11.33
CA MET A 199 9.54 7.80 11.03
C MET A 199 9.68 9.06 10.16
N ALA A 200 10.70 9.89 10.43
CA ALA A 200 10.99 11.07 9.62
C ALA A 200 11.39 10.68 8.19
N VAL A 201 12.23 9.64 8.03
CA VAL A 201 12.64 9.12 6.71
C VAL A 201 11.44 8.56 5.95
N CYS A 202 10.56 7.77 6.59
CA CYS A 202 9.33 7.29 5.96
C CYS A 202 8.42 8.44 5.52
N GLY A 203 8.22 9.44 6.38
CA GLY A 203 7.42 10.62 6.05
C GLY A 203 8.01 11.42 4.89
N LEU A 204 9.33 11.65 4.91
CA LEU A 204 10.04 12.35 3.85
C LEU A 204 9.96 11.61 2.52
N LEU A 205 10.17 10.29 2.52
CA LEU A 205 10.04 9.46 1.32
C LEU A 205 8.64 9.57 0.71
N VAL A 206 7.59 9.52 1.54
CA VAL A 206 6.21 9.68 1.07
C VAL A 206 5.99 11.08 0.48
N VAL A 207 6.51 12.15 1.10
CA VAL A 207 6.42 13.52 0.57
C VAL A 207 7.15 13.64 -0.77
N VAL A 208 8.37 13.10 -0.90
CA VAL A 208 9.13 13.15 -2.15
C VAL A 208 8.37 12.43 -3.27
N LEU A 209 7.87 11.22 -3.01
CA LEU A 209 7.08 10.48 -3.99
C LEU A 209 5.79 11.24 -4.36
N ALA A 210 5.11 11.82 -3.38
CA ALA A 210 3.92 12.63 -3.60
C ALA A 210 4.17 13.82 -4.54
N LEU A 211 5.28 14.55 -4.34
CA LEU A 211 5.66 15.66 -5.20
C LEU A 211 5.98 15.20 -6.63
N LEU A 212 6.74 14.10 -6.77
CA LEU A 212 7.06 13.51 -8.07
C LEU A 212 5.80 13.08 -8.82
N PHE A 213 4.88 12.40 -8.15
CA PHE A 213 3.62 11.95 -8.71
C PHE A 213 2.69 13.10 -9.10
N THR A 214 2.58 14.12 -8.24
CA THR A 214 1.78 15.32 -8.53
C THR A 214 2.33 16.04 -9.76
N PHE A 215 3.65 16.18 -9.86
CA PHE A 215 4.31 16.79 -11.01
C PHE A 215 4.07 15.99 -12.30
N GLN A 216 4.22 14.67 -12.26
CA GLN A 216 3.93 13.79 -13.41
C GLN A 216 2.46 13.88 -13.83
N GLY A 217 1.53 13.90 -12.87
CA GLY A 217 0.10 14.07 -13.12
C GLY A 217 -0.22 15.41 -13.78
N PHE A 218 0.42 16.49 -13.33
CA PHE A 218 0.26 17.82 -13.94
C PHE A 218 0.78 17.84 -15.39
N GLN A 219 1.95 17.25 -15.65
CA GLN A 219 2.48 17.14 -17.02
C GLN A 219 1.53 16.34 -17.93
N ALA A 220 0.98 15.24 -17.43
CA ALA A 220 0.00 14.45 -18.16
C ALA A 220 -1.28 15.24 -18.45
N ALA A 221 -1.73 16.10 -17.52
CA ALA A 221 -2.89 16.97 -17.70
C ALA A 221 -2.64 18.05 -18.79
N VAL A 222 -1.46 18.67 -18.79
CA VAL A 222 -1.11 19.68 -19.80
C VAL A 222 -1.11 19.09 -21.21
N GLN A 223 -0.67 17.84 -21.38
CA GLN A 223 -0.66 17.16 -22.68
C GLN A 223 -2.05 16.80 -23.22
N LEU A 224 -3.12 16.98 -22.44
CA LEU A 224 -4.50 16.73 -22.90
C LEU A 224 -5.13 17.94 -23.61
N PHE A 225 -4.52 19.12 -23.49
CA PHE A 225 -4.97 20.39 -24.09
C PHE A 225 -3.98 20.86 -25.17
#